data_AF-Q2RB10-F1
#
_entry.id   AF-Q2RB10-F1
#
_cell.length_a   1.000
_cell.length_b   1.000
_cell.length_c   1.000
_cell.angle_alpha   90.00
_cell.angle_beta   90.00
_cell.angle_gamma   90.00
#
_symmetry.space_group_name_H-M   'P 1'
#
loop_
_entity.id
_entity.type
_entity.pdbx_description
1 polymer ?
#
loop_
_entity_poly.entity_id
_entity_poly.type
_entity_poly.pdbx_seq_one_letter_code
_entity_poly.pdbx_strand_id
1 'polypeptide(L)'
;MADRVHPMPAPPPPSSSPPLEHAAAATETTPLHPSFRGARPPSPGTYIIQIPKDQVLRVPPPDRARRYKKLAARPARRRRLRHACCAAFCAALLLLLLAAAFVGAVYLVFRPRAPSFSVASLSIRGLDALAVSSLTPQIDAAVRADNGANKKTGIDYRGGGEVTVSYAGERLAAGPWPAFHQAPRNVTVFSTALAGGGVSFPEEQRKRLAAEQAAGAVPLTVEAIVPVRLRFGKVLRTWTVDVKTRCEVTVNKLAAAAPPANRGCRVKVRPLWWWW
;
A
#
# COMPACT_ATOMS: atom_id res chain seq x y z
N MET A 1 39.24 -6.25 -8.97
CA MET A 1 39.52 -7.66 -9.32
C MET A 1 40.13 -8.32 -8.10
N ALA A 2 39.37 -9.09 -7.34
CA ALA A 2 39.89 -9.92 -6.26
C ALA A 2 38.96 -11.12 -6.09
N ASP A 3 39.32 -12.24 -6.73
CA ASP A 3 38.60 -13.51 -6.62
C ASP A 3 39.14 -14.27 -5.40
N ARG A 4 38.23 -14.65 -4.48
CA ARG A 4 38.54 -15.45 -3.29
C ARG A 4 38.52 -16.94 -3.65
N VAL A 5 39.65 -17.63 -3.44
CA VAL A 5 39.78 -19.09 -3.53
C VAL A 5 39.28 -19.71 -2.22
N HIS A 6 38.34 -20.65 -2.30
CA HIS A 6 37.93 -21.49 -1.16
C HIS A 6 38.67 -22.85 -1.18
N PRO A 7 39.04 -23.43 -0.02
CA PRO A 7 39.82 -24.67 0.06
C PRO A 7 38.95 -25.92 -0.15
N MET A 8 39.54 -26.96 -0.72
CA MET A 8 38.91 -28.27 -0.97
C MET A 8 38.89 -29.15 0.30
N PRO A 9 37.82 -29.90 0.60
CA PRO A 9 37.80 -30.83 1.74
C PRO A 9 38.51 -32.16 1.41
N ALA A 10 39.17 -32.74 2.42
CA ALA A 10 39.92 -34.01 2.33
C ALA A 10 39.00 -35.26 2.22
N PRO A 11 39.47 -36.36 1.61
CA PRO A 11 38.68 -37.59 1.44
C PRO A 11 38.67 -38.47 2.70
N PRO A 12 37.63 -39.30 2.91
CA PRO A 12 37.51 -40.18 4.07
C PRO A 12 38.40 -41.44 3.96
N PRO A 13 38.76 -42.07 5.11
CA PRO A 13 39.62 -43.25 5.15
C PRO A 13 38.88 -44.56 4.80
N PRO A 14 39.60 -45.62 4.39
CA PRO A 14 38.98 -46.87 3.94
C PRO A 14 38.61 -47.76 5.12
N SER A 15 37.33 -48.15 5.21
CA SER A 15 36.85 -49.16 6.16
C SER A 15 36.86 -50.56 5.53
N SER A 16 37.60 -51.45 6.18
CA SER A 16 37.75 -52.88 5.98
C SER A 16 36.44 -53.67 6.02
N SER A 17 36.29 -54.63 5.10
CA SER A 17 35.28 -55.69 5.10
C SER A 17 35.85 -57.00 5.65
N PRO A 18 35.02 -57.87 6.27
CA PRO A 18 35.26 -59.31 6.32
C PRO A 18 34.17 -60.11 5.57
N PRO A 19 34.41 -61.40 5.24
CA PRO A 19 33.88 -62.01 4.02
C PRO A 19 32.81 -63.10 4.22
N LEU A 20 32.07 -63.32 3.10
CA LEU A 20 31.49 -64.57 2.57
C LEU A 20 30.47 -65.35 3.43
N GLU A 21 29.23 -65.44 2.95
CA GLU A 21 28.68 -66.62 2.24
C GLU A 21 27.14 -66.47 2.05
N HIS A 22 26.61 -67.25 1.11
CA HIS A 22 25.20 -67.57 0.82
C HIS A 22 24.58 -66.93 -0.44
N ALA A 23 24.78 -67.67 -1.53
CA ALA A 23 23.74 -68.26 -2.38
C ALA A 23 22.82 -67.35 -3.23
N ALA A 24 23.08 -67.43 -4.54
CA ALA A 24 22.13 -67.75 -5.61
C ALA A 24 21.00 -66.75 -5.93
N ALA A 25 21.22 -65.96 -7.00
CA ALA A 25 20.29 -65.78 -8.13
C ALA A 25 20.91 -64.83 -9.18
N ALA A 26 21.72 -65.38 -10.10
CA ALA A 26 22.22 -64.63 -11.25
C ALA A 26 21.22 -64.75 -12.41
N THR A 27 20.52 -63.65 -12.73
CA THR A 27 19.80 -63.51 -14.00
C THR A 27 20.80 -63.16 -15.08
N GLU A 28 21.02 -64.15 -15.92
CA GLU A 28 21.88 -64.22 -17.10
C GLU A 28 21.63 -63.06 -18.07
N THR A 29 22.61 -62.16 -18.22
CA THR A 29 22.69 -61.26 -19.38
C THR A 29 23.90 -61.69 -20.20
N THR A 30 23.63 -62.46 -21.26
CA THR A 30 24.59 -63.04 -22.19
C THR A 30 25.63 -62.00 -22.67
N PRO A 31 26.92 -62.18 -22.37
CA PRO A 31 27.97 -61.48 -23.09
C PRO A 31 28.13 -62.15 -24.45
N LEU A 32 27.82 -61.42 -25.52
CA LEU A 32 28.24 -61.77 -26.89
C LEU A 32 29.78 -61.80 -26.93
N HIS A 33 30.37 -62.95 -26.63
CA HIS A 33 31.78 -63.24 -26.84
C HIS A 33 31.94 -63.61 -28.31
N PRO A 34 32.62 -62.80 -29.15
CA PRO A 34 32.95 -63.25 -30.49
C PRO A 34 33.96 -64.38 -30.36
N SER A 35 33.52 -65.59 -30.67
CA SER A 35 34.36 -66.77 -30.83
C SER A 35 35.28 -66.54 -32.02
N PHE A 36 36.48 -66.00 -31.80
CA PHE A 36 37.58 -66.07 -32.77
C PHE A 36 38.19 -67.48 -32.76
N ARG A 37 37.39 -68.50 -33.09
CA ARG A 37 37.88 -69.85 -33.39
C ARG A 37 37.81 -70.03 -34.91
N GLY A 38 38.98 -69.95 -35.57
CA GLY A 38 39.15 -70.46 -36.94
C GLY A 38 39.24 -69.44 -38.08
N ALA A 39 39.85 -68.28 -37.90
CA ALA A 39 40.13 -67.38 -39.03
C ALA A 39 41.36 -67.86 -39.83
N ARG A 40 41.15 -68.13 -41.12
CA ARG A 40 42.16 -68.48 -42.13
C ARG A 40 43.33 -67.47 -42.12
N PRO A 41 44.60 -67.89 -42.27
CA PRO A 41 45.72 -66.96 -42.32
C PRO A 41 45.52 -65.93 -43.45
N PRO A 42 45.77 -64.63 -43.19
CA PRO A 42 45.59 -63.58 -44.19
C PRO A 42 46.59 -63.73 -45.34
N SER A 43 46.19 -63.23 -46.53
CA SER A 43 47.01 -63.20 -47.73
C SER A 43 48.28 -62.34 -47.55
N PRO A 44 49.40 -62.66 -48.24
CA PRO A 44 50.64 -61.90 -48.13
C PRO A 44 50.39 -60.44 -48.52
N GLY A 45 50.60 -59.51 -47.58
CA GLY A 45 50.38 -58.06 -47.76
C GLY A 45 49.29 -57.46 -46.88
N THR A 46 48.55 -58.25 -46.09
CA THR A 46 47.51 -57.73 -45.19
C THR A 46 47.97 -57.71 -43.73
N TYR A 47 48.14 -56.51 -43.17
CA TYR A 47 48.45 -56.30 -41.75
C TYR A 47 47.16 -56.15 -40.94
N ILE A 48 46.92 -57.08 -40.01
CA ILE A 48 45.83 -56.97 -39.04
C ILE A 48 46.34 -56.16 -37.85
N ILE A 49 46.02 -54.87 -37.82
CA ILE A 49 46.29 -54.02 -36.65
C ILE A 49 45.18 -54.27 -35.63
N GLN A 50 45.44 -55.17 -34.66
CA GLN A 50 44.57 -55.33 -33.51
C GLN A 50 44.85 -54.21 -32.52
N ILE A 51 44.01 -53.17 -32.54
CA ILE A 51 44.04 -52.13 -31.52
C ILE A 51 43.30 -52.69 -30.30
N PRO A 52 43.96 -52.88 -29.15
CA PRO A 52 43.29 -53.32 -27.93
C PRO A 52 42.15 -52.35 -27.63
N LYS A 53 40.95 -52.86 -27.29
CA LYS A 53 39.81 -52.02 -26.87
C LYS A 53 40.20 -51.05 -25.73
N ASP A 54 41.24 -51.40 -25.00
CA ASP A 54 41.83 -50.69 -23.87
C ASP A 54 42.60 -49.43 -24.30
N GLN A 55 43.02 -49.34 -25.58
CA GLN A 55 43.74 -48.19 -26.15
C GLN A 55 42.84 -47.22 -26.93
N VAL A 56 41.56 -47.55 -27.13
CA VAL A 56 40.61 -46.58 -27.69
C VAL A 56 40.29 -45.56 -26.61
N LEU A 57 40.92 -44.38 -26.65
CA LEU A 57 40.57 -43.25 -25.79
C LEU A 57 39.08 -42.92 -25.98
N ARG A 58 38.24 -43.46 -25.10
CA ARG A 58 36.82 -43.09 -24.94
C ARG A 58 36.65 -41.67 -24.39
N VAL A 59 37.75 -40.96 -24.15
CA VAL A 59 37.76 -39.62 -23.60
C VAL A 59 37.62 -38.65 -24.77
N PRO A 60 36.48 -37.93 -24.89
CA PRO A 60 36.34 -36.93 -25.94
C PRO A 60 37.45 -35.89 -25.82
N PRO A 61 37.97 -35.35 -26.95
CA PRO A 61 38.95 -34.27 -26.93
C PRO A 61 38.52 -33.17 -25.96
N PRO A 62 39.45 -32.61 -25.15
CA PRO A 62 39.10 -31.79 -23.99
C PRO A 62 38.20 -30.58 -24.33
N ASP A 63 38.35 -30.01 -25.54
CA ASP A 63 37.50 -28.92 -26.01
C ASP A 63 36.03 -29.35 -26.28
N ARG A 64 35.83 -30.55 -26.85
CA ARG A 64 34.48 -31.10 -27.07
C ARG A 64 33.84 -31.51 -25.74
N ALA A 65 34.60 -32.12 -24.82
CA ALA A 65 34.13 -32.51 -23.50
C ALA A 65 33.53 -31.31 -22.73
N ARG A 66 34.19 -30.14 -22.80
CA ARG A 66 33.71 -28.91 -22.14
C ARG A 66 32.40 -28.39 -22.75
N ARG A 67 32.24 -28.45 -24.08
CA ARG A 67 30.99 -28.05 -24.75
C ARG A 67 29.84 -28.98 -24.40
N TYR A 68 30.05 -30.31 -24.44
CA TYR A 68 29.04 -31.28 -24.04
C TYR A 68 28.59 -31.09 -22.59
N LYS A 69 29.52 -30.87 -21.63
CA LYS A 69 29.16 -30.56 -20.23
C LYS A 69 28.31 -29.29 -20.13
N LYS A 70 28.66 -28.21 -20.85
CA LYS A 70 27.86 -26.97 -20.86
C LYS A 70 26.47 -27.19 -21.46
N LEU A 71 26.35 -27.92 -22.57
CA LEU A 71 25.07 -28.21 -23.22
C LEU A 71 24.20 -29.15 -22.37
N ALA A 72 24.78 -30.18 -21.75
CA ALA A 72 24.09 -31.09 -20.84
C ALA A 72 23.58 -30.38 -19.56
N ALA A 73 24.30 -29.37 -19.08
CA ALA A 73 23.88 -28.55 -17.94
C ALA A 73 22.79 -27.51 -18.27
N ARG A 74 22.60 -27.13 -19.55
CA ARG A 74 21.57 -26.14 -19.96
C ARG A 74 20.14 -26.54 -19.57
N PRO A 75 19.63 -27.75 -19.83
CA PRO A 75 18.27 -28.13 -19.42
C PRO A 75 18.10 -28.12 -17.89
N ALA A 76 19.10 -28.58 -17.13
CA ALA A 76 19.08 -28.53 -15.67
C ALA A 76 19.06 -27.09 -15.15
N ARG A 77 19.89 -26.18 -15.70
CA ARG A 77 19.90 -24.75 -15.34
C ARG A 77 18.58 -24.06 -15.71
N ARG A 78 18.01 -24.36 -16.89
CA ARG A 78 16.70 -23.81 -17.31
C ARG A 78 15.56 -24.29 -16.40
N ARG A 79 15.55 -25.57 -16.01
CA ARG A 79 14.58 -26.08 -15.02
C ARG A 79 14.73 -25.39 -13.68
N ARG A 80 15.96 -25.29 -13.15
CA ARG A 80 16.22 -24.56 -11.88
C ARG A 80 15.77 -23.10 -11.93
N LEU A 81 16.04 -22.38 -13.03
CA LEU A 81 15.59 -21.00 -13.20
C LEU A 81 14.06 -20.91 -13.29
N ARG A 82 13.39 -21.84 -13.99
CA ARG A 82 11.92 -21.90 -14.03
C ARG A 82 11.32 -22.20 -12.66
N HIS A 83 11.89 -23.13 -11.89
CA HIS A 83 11.46 -23.40 -10.52
C HIS A 83 11.69 -22.20 -9.60
N ALA A 84 12.81 -21.49 -9.74
CA ALA A 84 13.08 -20.27 -8.97
C ALA A 84 12.09 -19.15 -9.33
N CYS A 85 11.77 -18.97 -10.61
CA CYS A 85 10.77 -18.00 -11.07
C CYS A 85 9.35 -18.34 -10.58
N CYS A 86 8.96 -19.62 -10.68
CA CYS A 86 7.68 -20.11 -10.16
C CYS A 86 7.60 -19.95 -8.63
N ALA A 87 8.66 -20.31 -7.90
CA ALA A 87 8.72 -20.13 -6.46
C ALA A 87 8.65 -18.66 -6.05
N ALA A 88 9.35 -17.76 -6.77
CA ALA A 88 9.29 -16.32 -6.53
C ALA A 88 7.88 -15.77 -6.82
N PHE A 89 7.23 -16.22 -7.89
CA PHE A 89 5.86 -15.84 -8.23
C PHE A 89 4.85 -16.37 -7.18
N CYS A 90 4.95 -17.64 -6.77
CA CYS A 90 4.13 -18.20 -5.70
C CYS A 90 4.36 -17.48 -4.36
N ALA A 91 5.61 -17.12 -4.04
CA ALA A 91 5.93 -16.34 -2.85
C ALA A 91 5.33 -14.93 -2.93
N ALA A 92 5.41 -14.26 -4.09
CA ALA A 92 4.79 -12.96 -4.30
C ALA A 92 3.26 -13.02 -4.18
N LEU A 93 2.61 -14.04 -4.76
CA LEU A 93 1.18 -14.27 -4.60
C LEU A 93 0.79 -14.55 -3.15
N LEU A 94 1.55 -15.39 -2.44
CA LEU A 94 1.32 -15.66 -1.02
C LEU A 94 1.45 -14.39 -0.19
N LEU A 95 2.47 -13.57 -0.43
CA LEU A 95 2.64 -12.27 0.23
C LEU A 95 1.47 -11.33 -0.06
N LEU A 96 0.98 -11.27 -1.31
CA LEU A 96 -0.18 -10.46 -1.68
C LEU A 96 -1.46 -10.93 -0.97
N LEU A 97 -1.67 -12.25 -0.89
CA LEU A 97 -2.81 -12.84 -0.17
C LEU A 97 -2.74 -12.55 1.34
N LEU A 98 -1.55 -12.67 1.94
CA LEU A 98 -1.34 -12.33 3.35
C LEU A 98 -1.57 -10.83 3.62
N ALA A 99 -1.10 -9.95 2.72
CA ALA A 99 -1.35 -8.53 2.82
C ALA A 99 -2.84 -8.20 2.69
N ALA A 100 -3.55 -8.81 1.72
CA ALA A 100 -4.99 -8.64 1.55
C ALA A 100 -5.78 -9.16 2.77
N ALA A 101 -5.41 -10.33 3.30
CA ALA A 101 -6.00 -10.89 4.50
C ALA A 101 -5.76 -10.00 5.73
N PHE A 102 -4.56 -9.44 5.88
CA PHE A 102 -4.24 -8.48 6.94
C PHE A 102 -5.08 -7.20 6.84
N VAL A 103 -5.16 -6.58 5.66
CA VAL A 103 -5.99 -5.39 5.43
C VAL A 103 -7.46 -5.69 5.70
N GLY A 104 -7.95 -6.84 5.22
CA GLY A 104 -9.31 -7.32 5.46
C GLY A 104 -9.59 -7.53 6.96
N ALA A 105 -8.67 -8.17 7.68
CA ALA A 105 -8.80 -8.38 9.13
C ALA A 105 -8.83 -7.05 9.89
N VAL A 106 -7.94 -6.10 9.56
CA VAL A 106 -7.93 -4.75 10.17
C VAL A 106 -9.26 -4.04 9.88
N TYR A 107 -9.75 -4.09 8.64
CA TYR A 107 -11.04 -3.49 8.28
C TYR A 107 -12.21 -4.13 9.05
N LEU A 108 -12.25 -5.45 9.18
CA LEU A 108 -13.31 -6.18 9.90
C LEU A 108 -13.30 -5.94 11.41
N VAL A 109 -12.11 -5.83 12.02
CA VAL A 109 -11.94 -5.64 13.47
C VAL A 109 -12.25 -4.19 13.88
N PHE A 110 -11.75 -3.22 13.13
CA PHE A 110 -11.86 -1.79 13.48
C PHE A 110 -13.10 -1.13 12.86
N ARG A 111 -13.54 -1.59 11.68
CA ARG A 111 -14.66 -1.03 10.89
C ARG A 111 -14.66 0.49 10.90
N PRO A 112 -13.61 1.13 10.34
CA PRO A 112 -13.47 2.58 10.40
C PRO A 112 -14.68 3.26 9.75
N ARG A 113 -15.27 4.22 10.46
CA ARG A 113 -16.35 5.08 10.00
C ARG A 113 -15.84 6.51 9.88
N ALA A 114 -16.41 7.27 8.95
CA ALA A 114 -16.12 8.70 8.88
C ALA A 114 -16.61 9.40 10.15
N PRO A 115 -15.82 10.34 10.72
CA PRO A 115 -16.29 11.18 11.83
C PRO A 115 -17.47 12.05 11.36
N SER A 116 -18.40 12.31 12.27
CA SER A 116 -19.46 13.28 12.04
C SER A 116 -18.99 14.66 12.50
N PHE A 117 -19.34 15.69 11.74
CA PHE A 117 -19.08 17.07 12.09
C PHE A 117 -20.41 17.80 12.24
N SER A 118 -20.43 18.78 13.14
CA SER A 118 -21.56 19.69 13.34
C SER A 118 -21.05 21.04 13.81
N VAL A 119 -21.78 22.10 13.50
CA VAL A 119 -21.49 23.44 14.00
C VAL A 119 -22.28 23.63 15.30
N ALA A 120 -21.59 23.79 16.42
CA ALA A 120 -22.18 23.91 17.75
C ALA A 120 -22.67 25.33 18.03
N SER A 121 -21.90 26.34 17.63
CA SER A 121 -22.29 27.74 17.68
C SER A 121 -21.53 28.53 16.62
N LEU A 122 -22.13 29.63 16.17
CA LEU A 122 -21.54 30.51 15.18
C LEU A 122 -21.93 31.95 15.56
N SER A 123 -20.93 32.81 15.77
CA SER A 123 -21.15 34.24 16.01
C SER A 123 -20.39 35.04 14.95
N ILE A 124 -21.05 36.06 14.41
CA ILE A 124 -20.53 36.86 13.29
C ILE A 124 -20.50 38.32 13.72
N ARG A 125 -19.35 38.96 13.50
CA ARG A 125 -19.12 40.39 13.70
C ARG A 125 -18.67 41.01 12.38
N GLY A 126 -18.96 42.30 12.19
CA GLY A 126 -18.54 43.03 10.98
C GLY A 126 -19.44 42.83 9.76
N LEU A 127 -20.62 42.22 9.93
CA LEU A 127 -21.65 42.16 8.88
C LEU A 127 -22.66 43.32 8.96
N ASP A 128 -22.59 44.17 9.97
CA ASP A 128 -23.55 45.27 10.16
C ASP A 128 -23.32 46.42 9.16
N ALA A 129 -22.13 46.49 8.56
CA ALA A 129 -21.74 47.51 7.60
C ALA A 129 -22.03 47.12 6.14
N LEU A 130 -23.19 46.51 5.85
CA LEU A 130 -23.64 46.19 4.48
C LEU A 130 -23.79 47.45 3.59
N ALA A 131 -23.62 48.66 4.12
CA ALA A 131 -23.54 49.89 3.36
C ALA A 131 -22.17 50.11 2.67
N VAL A 132 -21.11 49.48 3.18
CA VAL A 132 -19.73 49.64 2.67
C VAL A 132 -19.45 48.58 1.61
N SER A 133 -18.77 48.94 0.53
CA SER A 133 -18.48 48.05 -0.60
C SER A 133 -17.58 46.86 -0.25
N SER A 134 -16.83 46.96 0.86
CA SER A 134 -15.92 45.93 1.35
C SER A 134 -16.22 45.59 2.82
N LEU A 135 -16.44 44.30 3.07
CA LEU A 135 -16.72 43.75 4.39
C LEU A 135 -15.49 43.01 4.92
N THR A 136 -15.28 43.10 6.23
CA THR A 136 -14.23 42.39 6.97
C THR A 136 -14.85 41.56 8.08
N PRO A 137 -15.59 40.48 7.74
CA PRO A 137 -16.31 39.70 8.74
C PRO A 137 -15.33 38.95 9.65
N GLN A 138 -15.62 38.96 10.94
CA GLN A 138 -14.96 38.12 11.94
C GLN A 138 -15.99 37.12 12.45
N ILE A 139 -15.69 35.83 12.32
CA ILE A 139 -16.60 34.75 12.66
C ILE A 139 -15.93 33.84 13.69
N ASP A 140 -16.53 33.73 14.87
CA ASP A 140 -16.14 32.71 15.83
C ASP A 140 -17.08 31.52 15.67
N ALA A 141 -16.52 30.40 15.21
CA ALA A 141 -17.25 29.16 15.00
C ALA A 141 -16.78 28.09 15.99
N ALA A 142 -17.72 27.51 16.74
CA ALA A 142 -17.48 26.30 17.52
C ALA A 142 -17.86 25.09 16.67
N VAL A 143 -16.88 24.28 16.29
CA VAL A 143 -17.08 23.07 15.49
C VAL A 143 -16.96 21.85 16.40
N ARG A 144 -17.98 20.98 16.34
CA ARG A 144 -18.03 19.71 17.05
C ARG A 144 -17.63 18.59 16.10
N ALA A 145 -16.51 17.96 16.37
CA ALA A 145 -16.04 16.73 15.73
C ALA A 145 -16.41 15.53 16.61
N ASP A 146 -17.12 14.55 16.06
CA ASP A 146 -17.64 13.41 16.78
C ASP A 146 -17.10 12.09 16.19
N ASN A 147 -16.34 11.37 17.00
CA ASN A 147 -15.76 10.06 16.70
C ASN A 147 -16.54 8.91 17.39
N GLY A 148 -17.77 9.15 17.82
CA GLY A 148 -18.66 8.21 18.51
C GLY A 148 -18.93 6.92 17.74
N ALA A 149 -18.97 7.01 16.40
CA ALA A 149 -19.19 5.88 15.52
C ALA A 149 -18.00 4.89 15.50
N ASN A 150 -16.78 5.35 15.84
CA ASN A 150 -15.58 4.53 15.86
C ASN A 150 -15.30 3.98 17.26
N LYS A 151 -15.56 2.69 17.46
CA LYS A 151 -15.40 2.03 18.76
C LYS A 151 -13.94 1.76 19.15
N LYS A 152 -13.04 1.62 18.17
CA LYS A 152 -11.65 1.20 18.37
C LYS A 152 -10.61 2.03 17.60
N THR A 153 -11.07 3.02 16.82
CA THR A 153 -10.24 3.81 15.92
C THR A 153 -10.15 5.24 16.41
N GLY A 154 -8.94 5.71 16.68
CA GLY A 154 -8.68 7.12 16.94
C GLY A 154 -8.45 7.89 15.64
N ILE A 155 -8.60 9.21 15.68
CA ILE A 155 -8.38 10.09 14.55
C ILE A 155 -7.34 11.14 14.95
N ASP A 156 -6.26 11.21 14.19
CA ASP A 156 -5.25 12.26 14.30
C ASP A 156 -5.57 13.35 13.28
N TYR A 157 -6.07 14.49 13.76
CA TYR A 157 -6.28 15.69 12.98
C TYR A 157 -4.93 16.39 12.79
N ARG A 158 -4.45 16.47 11.55
CA ARG A 158 -3.18 17.10 11.20
C ARG A 158 -3.40 18.61 11.02
N GLY A 159 -2.34 19.38 11.24
CA GLY A 159 -2.33 20.79 10.89
C GLY A 159 -2.36 20.99 9.37
N GLY A 160 -2.71 22.21 8.95
CA GLY A 160 -2.86 22.58 7.54
C GLY A 160 -4.27 22.38 6.98
N GLY A 161 -5.23 22.01 7.82
CA GLY A 161 -6.64 22.08 7.46
C GLY A 161 -7.17 23.51 7.51
N GLU A 162 -8.27 23.76 6.80
CA GLU A 162 -8.92 25.07 6.71
C GLU A 162 -10.43 24.91 6.96
N VAL A 163 -11.02 25.85 7.69
CA VAL A 163 -12.47 26.04 7.84
C VAL A 163 -12.82 27.31 7.09
N THR A 164 -13.80 27.23 6.20
CA THR A 164 -14.29 28.33 5.37
C THR A 164 -15.79 28.48 5.58
N VAL A 165 -16.25 29.70 5.78
CA VAL A 165 -17.68 30.04 5.82
C VAL A 165 -18.00 30.84 4.57
N SER A 166 -19.05 30.45 3.87
CA SER A 166 -19.52 31.12 2.66
C SER A 166 -21.01 31.44 2.71
N TYR A 167 -21.38 32.52 2.02
CA TYR A 167 -22.75 32.94 1.79
C TYR A 167 -23.02 32.93 0.30
N ALA A 168 -24.08 32.23 -0.14
CA ALA A 168 -24.45 32.11 -1.55
C ALA A 168 -23.30 31.70 -2.52
N GLY A 169 -22.29 30.97 -2.01
CA GLY A 169 -21.11 30.54 -2.77
C GLY A 169 -19.87 31.43 -2.61
N GLU A 170 -20.03 32.65 -2.11
CA GLU A 170 -18.94 33.60 -1.87
C GLU A 170 -18.34 33.42 -0.48
N ARG A 171 -17.01 33.40 -0.39
CA ARG A 171 -16.28 33.19 0.85
C ARG A 171 -16.38 34.43 1.75
N LEU A 172 -16.99 34.27 2.92
CA LEU A 172 -17.05 35.30 3.95
C LEU A 172 -15.76 35.35 4.75
N ALA A 173 -15.38 34.22 5.35
CA ALA A 173 -14.23 34.16 6.25
C ALA A 173 -13.61 32.78 6.20
N ALA A 174 -12.34 32.68 6.59
CA ALA A 174 -11.72 31.39 6.83
C ALA A 174 -10.69 31.47 7.96
N GLY A 175 -10.29 30.29 8.41
CA GLY A 175 -9.29 30.13 9.46
C GLY A 175 -8.79 28.70 9.54
N PRO A 176 -7.76 28.47 10.36
CA PRO A 176 -7.11 27.18 10.43
C PRO A 176 -7.97 26.15 11.19
N TRP A 177 -7.88 24.89 10.76
CA TRP A 177 -8.32 23.75 11.56
C TRP A 177 -7.18 23.33 12.52
N PRO A 178 -7.41 23.29 13.85
CA PRO A 178 -6.37 22.95 14.81
C PRO A 178 -5.98 21.47 14.74
N ALA A 179 -4.69 21.19 14.95
CA ALA A 179 -4.21 19.81 15.06
C ALA A 179 -4.51 19.24 16.45
N PHE A 180 -5.15 18.07 16.51
CA PHE A 180 -5.41 17.37 17.77
C PHE A 180 -5.60 15.87 17.56
N HIS A 181 -5.49 15.10 18.64
CA HIS A 181 -5.83 13.68 18.64
C HIS A 181 -7.21 13.47 19.25
N GLN A 182 -8.04 12.70 18.56
CA GLN A 182 -9.34 12.27 19.05
C GLN A 182 -9.33 10.76 19.29
N ALA A 183 -9.52 10.38 20.56
CA ALA A 183 -9.61 8.98 20.96
C ALA A 183 -10.88 8.30 20.38
N PRO A 184 -10.93 6.95 20.35
CA PRO A 184 -12.16 6.23 19.99
C PRO A 184 -13.33 6.66 20.87
N ARG A 185 -14.53 6.81 20.29
CA ARG A 185 -15.75 7.27 20.97
C ARG A 185 -15.66 8.63 21.67
N ASN A 186 -14.68 9.45 21.33
CA ASN A 186 -14.56 10.78 21.90
C ASN A 186 -15.24 11.83 21.01
N VAL A 187 -15.67 12.92 21.64
CA VAL A 187 -16.21 14.10 21.00
C VAL A 187 -15.36 15.28 21.42
N THR A 188 -14.95 16.08 20.44
CA THR A 188 -14.15 17.28 20.67
C THR A 188 -14.89 18.46 20.08
N VAL A 189 -15.12 19.49 20.89
CA VAL A 189 -15.59 20.79 20.42
C VAL A 189 -14.41 21.74 20.51
N PHE A 190 -14.10 22.42 19.41
CA PHE A 190 -13.09 23.45 19.40
C PHE A 190 -13.67 24.73 18.80
N SER A 191 -13.18 25.86 19.29
CA SER A 191 -13.51 27.18 18.75
C SER A 191 -12.40 27.62 17.81
N THR A 192 -12.77 28.12 16.64
CA THR A 192 -11.85 28.71 15.67
C THR A 192 -12.33 30.10 15.28
N ALA A 193 -11.41 31.04 15.26
CA ALA A 193 -11.65 32.40 14.79
C ALA A 193 -11.35 32.43 13.29
N LEU A 194 -12.35 32.83 12.50
CA LEU A 194 -12.28 32.95 11.07
C LEU A 194 -12.32 34.43 10.72
N ALA A 195 -11.44 34.85 9.82
CA ALA A 195 -11.38 36.23 9.35
C ALA A 195 -11.65 36.30 7.84
N GLY A 196 -12.45 37.28 7.45
CA GLY A 196 -12.65 37.70 6.07
C GLY A 196 -11.93 39.01 5.79
N GLY A 197 -11.36 39.13 4.61
CA GLY A 197 -10.71 40.36 4.15
C GLY A 197 -11.28 40.82 2.82
N GLY A 198 -11.89 42.00 2.78
CA GLY A 198 -12.29 42.66 1.54
C GLY A 198 -13.41 41.96 0.77
N VAL A 199 -14.33 41.27 1.45
CA VAL A 199 -15.43 40.56 0.80
C VAL A 199 -16.42 41.57 0.25
N SER A 200 -16.66 41.53 -1.05
CA SER A 200 -17.64 42.38 -1.73
C SER A 200 -18.74 41.51 -2.34
N PHE A 201 -19.99 41.96 -2.19
CA PHE A 201 -21.15 41.30 -2.78
C PHE A 201 -21.74 42.19 -3.87
N PRO A 202 -22.16 41.62 -5.01
CA PRO A 202 -23.13 42.23 -5.91
C PRO A 202 -24.31 42.84 -5.15
N GLU A 203 -24.84 43.96 -5.66
CA GLU A 203 -25.90 44.71 -4.98
C GLU A 203 -27.12 43.83 -4.63
N GLU A 204 -27.50 42.94 -5.54
CA GLU A 204 -28.60 41.98 -5.33
C GLU A 204 -28.33 41.02 -4.17
N GLN A 205 -27.12 40.48 -4.05
CA GLN A 205 -26.75 39.61 -2.94
C GLN A 205 -26.69 40.36 -1.60
N ARG A 206 -26.28 41.63 -1.63
CA ARG A 206 -26.23 42.50 -0.46
C ARG A 206 -27.62 42.86 0.05
N LYS A 207 -28.55 43.20 -0.85
CA LYS A 207 -29.98 43.41 -0.52
C LYS A 207 -30.59 42.14 0.06
N ARG A 208 -30.31 40.99 -0.54
CA ARG A 208 -30.78 39.69 -0.05
C ARG A 208 -30.22 39.36 1.33
N LEU A 209 -28.93 39.55 1.55
CA LEU A 209 -28.29 39.33 2.84
C LEU A 209 -28.88 40.25 3.91
N ALA A 210 -29.12 41.53 3.59
CA ALA A 210 -29.79 42.47 4.49
C ALA A 210 -31.22 42.04 4.83
N ALA A 211 -31.99 41.54 3.86
CA ALA A 211 -33.34 41.03 4.07
C ALA A 211 -33.34 39.75 4.93
N GLU A 212 -32.43 38.80 4.67
CA GLU A 212 -32.27 37.56 5.45
C GLU A 212 -31.77 37.84 6.87
N GLN A 213 -30.91 38.85 7.05
CA GLN A 213 -30.48 39.36 8.35
C GLN A 213 -31.64 40.01 9.11
N ALA A 214 -32.46 40.83 8.45
CA ALA A 214 -33.64 41.45 9.04
C ALA A 214 -34.72 40.41 9.42
N ALA A 215 -34.88 39.37 8.60
CA ALA A 215 -35.73 38.22 8.90
C ALA A 215 -35.14 37.32 10.02
N GLY A 216 -33.87 37.52 10.37
CA GLY A 216 -33.18 36.74 11.40
C GLY A 216 -32.89 35.31 10.99
N ALA A 217 -32.75 35.01 9.69
CA ALA A 217 -32.44 33.69 9.18
C ALA A 217 -31.46 33.78 8.00
N VAL A 218 -30.16 33.72 8.28
CA VAL A 218 -29.12 33.79 7.25
C VAL A 218 -28.58 32.39 6.93
N PRO A 219 -28.78 31.87 5.71
CA PRO A 219 -28.23 30.59 5.28
C PRO A 219 -26.73 30.72 4.97
N LEU A 220 -25.91 29.97 5.70
CA LEU A 220 -24.47 29.91 5.52
C LEU A 220 -24.05 28.49 5.19
N THR A 221 -22.98 28.37 4.42
CA THR A 221 -22.31 27.09 4.17
C THR A 221 -20.99 27.09 4.91
N VAL A 222 -20.78 26.12 5.80
CA VAL A 222 -19.50 25.90 6.48
C VAL A 222 -18.83 24.72 5.82
N GLU A 223 -17.70 24.96 5.16
CA GLU A 223 -16.86 23.92 4.58
C GLU A 223 -15.58 23.77 5.39
N ALA A 224 -15.16 22.54 5.66
CA ALA A 224 -13.85 22.30 6.23
C ALA A 224 -13.11 21.21 5.45
N ILE A 225 -11.83 21.47 5.17
CA ILE A 225 -10.91 20.52 4.57
C ILE A 225 -9.90 20.15 5.64
N VAL A 226 -9.91 18.88 6.04
CA VAL A 226 -9.22 18.43 7.23
C VAL A 226 -8.35 17.22 6.90
N PRO A 227 -7.02 17.36 6.96
CA PRO A 227 -6.11 16.23 6.78
C PRO A 227 -6.13 15.34 8.03
N VAL A 228 -6.57 14.09 7.90
CA VAL A 228 -6.70 13.15 9.03
C VAL A 228 -5.86 11.90 8.83
N ARG A 229 -5.40 11.30 9.93
CA ARG A 229 -4.85 9.93 9.95
C ARG A 229 -5.65 9.06 10.89
N LEU A 230 -6.02 7.87 10.44
CA LEU A 230 -6.66 6.88 11.31
C LEU A 230 -5.60 6.18 12.15
N ARG A 231 -5.89 6.03 13.44
CA ARG A 231 -5.03 5.34 14.41
C ARG A 231 -5.74 4.08 14.89
N PHE A 232 -5.17 2.92 14.57
CA PHE A 232 -5.65 1.60 14.98
C PHE A 232 -4.79 1.09 16.14
N GLY A 233 -5.35 1.12 17.35
CA GLY A 233 -4.57 0.81 18.56
C GLY A 233 -3.47 1.84 18.84
N LYS A 234 -2.31 1.38 19.34
CA LYS A 234 -1.21 2.28 19.74
C LYS A 234 -0.18 2.53 18.64
N VAL A 235 0.02 1.57 17.73
CA VAL A 235 1.16 1.55 16.80
C VAL A 235 0.75 1.84 15.36
N LEU A 236 -0.37 1.27 14.91
CA LEU A 236 -0.75 1.33 13.50
C LEU A 236 -1.43 2.66 13.18
N ARG A 237 -0.84 3.41 12.24
CA ARG A 237 -1.37 4.67 11.71
C ARG A 237 -1.48 4.57 10.19
N THR A 238 -2.54 5.11 9.62
CA THR A 238 -2.70 5.17 8.16
C THR A 238 -1.93 6.36 7.56
N TRP A 239 -1.90 6.40 6.23
CA TRP A 239 -1.56 7.63 5.50
C TRP A 239 -2.58 8.75 5.82
N THR A 240 -2.18 10.00 5.56
CA THR A 240 -3.06 11.16 5.70
C THR A 240 -4.11 11.15 4.59
N VAL A 241 -5.38 11.36 4.90
CA VAL A 241 -6.45 11.50 3.91
C VAL A 241 -7.18 12.81 4.18
N ASP A 242 -7.52 13.54 3.11
CA ASP A 242 -8.29 14.77 3.25
C ASP A 242 -9.78 14.46 3.35
N VAL A 243 -10.36 14.86 4.47
CA VAL A 243 -11.80 14.79 4.71
C VAL A 243 -12.37 16.17 4.45
N LYS A 244 -13.27 16.25 3.47
CA LYS A 244 -14.04 17.45 3.17
C LYS A 244 -15.41 17.33 3.81
N THR A 245 -15.78 18.27 4.65
CA THR A 245 -17.13 18.36 5.21
C THR A 245 -17.79 19.65 4.75
N ARG A 246 -19.09 19.56 4.43
CA ARG A 246 -19.93 20.70 4.06
C ARG A 246 -21.19 20.65 4.90
N CYS A 247 -21.38 21.67 5.72
CA CYS A 247 -22.55 21.87 6.56
C CYS A 247 -23.37 23.05 6.02
N GLU A 248 -24.68 22.85 5.87
CA GLU A 248 -25.61 23.93 5.57
C GLU A 248 -26.29 24.32 6.89
N VAL A 249 -26.08 25.57 7.31
CA VAL A 249 -26.50 26.09 8.60
C VAL A 249 -27.29 27.38 8.41
N THR A 250 -28.36 27.56 9.19
CA THR A 250 -29.08 28.84 9.25
C THR A 250 -28.87 29.45 10.63
N VAL A 251 -28.30 30.66 10.67
CA VAL A 251 -28.01 31.36 11.93
C VAL A 251 -29.14 32.33 12.23
N ASN A 252 -29.67 32.24 13.46
CA ASN A 252 -30.67 33.16 13.96
C ASN A 252 -29.98 34.28 14.76
N LYS A 253 -30.07 35.52 14.26
CA LYS A 253 -29.39 36.71 14.80
C LYS A 253 -27.86 36.56 14.86
N LEU A 254 -27.17 37.20 13.92
CA LEU A 254 -25.72 37.08 13.70
C LEU A 254 -24.83 37.33 14.95
N ALA A 255 -25.31 38.15 15.88
CA ALA A 255 -24.52 38.58 17.04
C ALA A 255 -24.53 37.59 18.23
N ALA A 256 -25.51 36.69 18.32
CA ALA A 256 -25.61 35.77 19.45
C ALA A 256 -24.98 34.42 19.09
N ALA A 257 -24.20 33.85 20.02
CA ALA A 257 -23.71 32.47 19.92
C ALA A 257 -24.87 31.48 20.08
N ALA A 258 -25.76 31.43 19.08
CA ALA A 258 -26.87 30.50 19.04
C ALA A 258 -26.45 29.23 18.29
N PRO A 259 -26.93 28.05 18.71
CA PRO A 259 -26.77 26.85 17.92
C PRO A 259 -27.53 27.05 16.59
N PRO A 260 -26.86 26.98 15.43
CA PRO A 260 -27.55 27.12 14.17
C PRO A 260 -28.48 25.93 13.96
N ALA A 261 -29.58 26.14 13.23
CA ALA A 261 -30.36 25.00 12.73
C ALA A 261 -29.51 24.29 11.67
N ASN A 262 -29.04 23.08 12.01
CA ASN A 262 -28.11 22.31 11.20
C ASN A 262 -28.91 21.30 10.35
N ARG A 263 -28.80 21.38 9.02
CA ARG A 263 -29.42 20.40 8.11
C ARG A 263 -28.60 19.12 7.93
N GLY A 264 -27.58 18.93 8.76
CA GLY A 264 -26.65 17.81 8.70
C GLY A 264 -25.47 18.12 7.77
N CYS A 265 -24.29 17.66 8.14
CA CYS A 265 -23.07 17.89 7.38
C CYS A 265 -22.80 16.70 6.45
N ARG A 266 -22.61 16.98 5.15
CA ARG A 266 -22.16 15.98 4.19
C ARG A 266 -20.64 15.84 4.29
N VAL A 267 -20.17 14.62 4.54
CA VAL A 267 -18.74 14.30 4.63
C VAL A 267 -18.32 13.52 3.39
N LYS A 268 -17.31 14.02 2.68
CA LYS A 268 -16.67 13.38 1.53
C LYS A 268 -15.20 13.12 1.85
N VAL A 269 -14.78 11.87 1.70
CA VAL A 269 -13.38 11.49 1.86
C VAL A 269 -12.74 11.51 0.48
N ARG A 270 -11.62 12.22 0.31
CA ARG A 270 -10.84 12.19 -0.94
C ARG A 270 -9.60 11.33 -0.73
N PRO A 271 -9.59 10.08 -1.22
CA PRO A 271 -8.37 9.27 -1.16
C PRO A 271 -7.28 9.94 -2.02
N LEU A 272 -6.04 9.87 -1.55
CA LEU A 272 -4.92 10.59 -2.16
C LEU A 272 -4.63 10.20 -3.62
N TRP A 273 -5.10 9.03 -4.07
CA TRP A 273 -4.91 8.54 -5.44
C TRP A 273 -5.67 9.31 -6.52
N TRP A 274 -6.50 10.31 -6.18
CA TRP A 274 -7.31 11.09 -7.14
C TRP A 274 -6.53 12.27 -7.77
N TRP A 275 -5.23 12.37 -7.52
CA TRP A 275 -4.36 13.43 -8.04
C TRP A 275 -3.33 12.93 -9.08
N TRP A 276 -3.51 11.70 -9.58
CA TRP A 276 -2.68 11.08 -10.64
C TRP A 276 -3.56 10.56 -11.78
#